data_AF-A0AAU6EG93-F1
#
_entry.id   AF-A0AAU6EG93-F1
#
_cell.length_a   1.000
_cell.length_b   1.000
_cell.length_c   1.000
_cell.angle_alpha   90.00
_cell.angle_beta   90.00
_cell.angle_gamma   90.00
#
_symmetry.space_group_name_H-M   'P 1'
#
loop_
_entity.id
_entity.type
_entity.pdbx_description
1 polymer ?
#
loop_
_entity_poly.entity_id
_entity_poly.type
_entity_poly.pdbx_seq_one_letter_code
_entity_poly.pdbx_strand_id
1 'polypeptide(L)' 'MKAVRYHSYGDSSYGDSDVLVHEDADRPVAGAGQVVVQVAGELKIEVAERRPLADLAAVHDEATAGRLAGKTVLTPA' A
#
# COMPACT_ATOMS: atom_id res chain seq x y z
N MET A 1 0.70 10.06 16.91
CA MET A 1 0.01 8.76 16.77
C MET A 1 0.77 7.90 15.79
N LYS A 2 0.77 6.58 15.96
CA LYS A 2 1.46 5.70 15.02
C LYS A 2 0.78 5.75 13.65
N ALA A 3 1.56 6.00 12.63
CA ALA A 3 1.15 5.98 11.23
C ALA A 3 2.15 5.15 10.44
N VAL A 4 1.68 4.51 9.36
CA VAL A 4 2.55 3.88 8.37
C VAL A 4 2.69 4.85 7.20
N ARG A 5 3.92 5.27 6.89
CA ARG A 5 4.21 6.15 5.75
C ARG A 5 5.19 5.50 4.79
N TYR A 6 4.96 5.73 3.50
CA TYR A 6 5.90 5.43 2.43
C TYR A 6 7.03 6.46 2.48
N HIS A 7 8.25 6.02 2.81
CA HIS A 7 9.41 6.92 2.94
C HIS A 7 10.43 6.85 1.81
N SER A 8 10.49 5.71 1.11
CA SER A 8 11.46 5.48 0.03
C SER A 8 10.84 4.66 -1.09
N TYR A 9 11.47 4.69 -2.26
CA TYR A 9 11.29 3.64 -3.26
C TYR A 9 12.31 2.56 -2.91
N GLY A 10 11.87 1.32 -2.64
CA GLY A 10 12.74 0.23 -2.19
C GLY A 10 13.95 0.04 -3.12
N ASP A 11 15.12 -0.19 -2.54
CA ASP A 11 16.40 -0.08 -3.27
C ASP A 11 16.69 -1.24 -4.25
N SER A 12 15.99 -2.37 -4.16
CA SER A 12 16.04 -3.45 -5.15
C SER A 12 15.07 -4.61 -4.88
N SER A 13 14.45 -4.69 -3.71
CA SER A 13 13.43 -5.69 -3.36
C SER A 13 12.02 -5.10 -3.47
N TYR A 14 11.44 -5.10 -4.66
CA TYR A 14 10.02 -4.81 -4.83
C TYR A 14 9.20 -5.77 -3.94
N GLY A 15 8.59 -5.24 -2.89
CA GLY A 15 7.74 -5.99 -1.97
C GLY A 15 8.29 -6.24 -0.57
N ASP A 16 9.45 -5.68 -0.19
CA ASP A 16 9.83 -5.63 1.22
C ASP A 16 9.05 -4.51 1.95
N SER A 17 8.61 -4.79 3.16
CA SER A 17 7.92 -3.84 4.04
C SER A 17 8.80 -2.69 4.52
N ASP A 18 10.09 -2.69 4.23
CA ASP A 18 11.04 -1.63 4.63
C ASP A 18 10.69 -0.24 4.05
N VAL A 19 9.95 -0.20 2.93
CA VAL A 19 9.37 1.05 2.39
C VAL A 19 8.31 1.66 3.33
N LEU A 20 7.65 0.83 4.12
CA LEU A 20 6.56 1.17 5.04
C LEU A 20 7.09 1.34 6.46
N VAL A 21 7.39 2.58 6.84
CA VAL A 21 7.91 2.86 8.18
C VAL A 21 6.76 3.22 9.13
N HIS A 22 6.76 2.58 10.30
CA HIS A 22 5.94 3.00 11.42
C HIS A 22 6.61 4.19 12.11
N GLU A 23 5.96 5.34 12.06
CA GLU A 23 6.47 6.56 12.67
C GLU A 23 5.41 7.24 13.53
N ASP A 24 5.85 8.21 14.32
CA ASP A 24 4.94 9.10 15.03
C ASP A 24 4.58 10.27 14.12
N ALA A 25 3.29 10.38 13.81
CA ALA A 25 2.72 11.47 13.06
C ALA A 25 1.77 12.31 13.93
N ASP A 26 1.55 13.55 13.53
CA ASP A 26 0.52 14.39 14.14
C ASP A 26 -0.86 13.75 13.98
N ARG A 27 -1.75 14.06 14.94
CA ARG A 27 -3.14 13.64 14.84
C ARG A 27 -3.79 14.33 13.63
N PRO A 28 -4.52 13.60 12.76
CA PRO A 28 -5.24 14.20 11.66
C PRO A 28 -6.20 15.28 12.16
N VAL A 29 -6.30 16.37 11.41
CA VAL A 29 -7.30 17.42 11.63
C VAL A 29 -8.40 17.24 10.59
N ALA A 30 -9.65 17.16 11.03
CA ALA A 30 -10.78 17.05 10.13
C ALA A 30 -10.98 18.37 9.35
N GLY A 31 -11.16 18.27 8.03
CA GLY A 31 -11.67 19.37 7.21
C GLY A 31 -13.18 19.57 7.37
N ALA A 32 -13.74 20.56 6.65
CA ALA A 32 -15.18 20.81 6.67
C ALA A 32 -15.97 19.56 6.25
N GLY A 33 -16.93 19.14 7.09
CA GLY A 33 -17.73 17.94 6.86
C GLY A 33 -17.05 16.59 7.20
N GLN A 34 -15.83 16.61 7.75
CA GLN A 34 -15.11 15.39 8.16
C GLN A 34 -15.13 15.21 9.67
N VAL A 35 -14.89 13.97 10.12
CA VAL A 35 -14.71 13.61 11.53
C VAL A 35 -13.51 12.70 11.69
N VAL A 36 -12.77 12.83 12.79
CA VAL A 36 -11.67 11.92 13.14
C VAL A 36 -12.21 10.85 14.07
N VAL A 37 -12.22 9.59 13.62
CA VAL A 37 -12.72 8.46 14.39
C VAL A 37 -11.54 7.60 14.85
N GLN A 38 -11.55 7.21 16.13
CA GLN A 38 -10.65 6.19 16.64
C GLN A 38 -11.42 4.85 16.66
N VAL A 39 -10.87 3.85 15.99
CA VAL A 39 -11.44 2.50 15.95
C VAL A 39 -10.44 1.52 16.58
N ALA A 40 -10.95 0.53 17.29
CA ALA A 40 -10.18 -0.68 17.59
C ALA A 40 -10.29 -1.59 16.36
N GLY A 41 -9.19 -1.82 15.65
CA GLY A 41 -9.22 -2.61 14.42
C GLY A 41 -7.88 -3.28 14.15
N GLU A 42 -7.96 -4.53 13.68
CA GLU A 42 -6.86 -5.25 13.04
C GLU A 42 -7.01 -5.09 11.53
N LEU A 43 -5.94 -4.69 10.84
CA LEU A 43 -5.91 -4.58 9.38
C LEU A 43 -5.04 -5.71 8.82
N LYS A 44 -5.67 -6.65 8.11
CA LYS A 44 -4.97 -7.67 7.35
C LYS A 44 -5.01 -7.31 5.87
N ILE A 45 -3.83 -7.19 5.25
CA ILE A 45 -3.71 -6.98 3.80
C ILE A 45 -3.37 -8.33 3.16
N GLU A 46 -4.30 -8.88 2.39
CA GLU A 46 -4.05 -10.11 1.65
C GLU A 46 -3.46 -9.79 0.27
N VAL A 47 -2.36 -10.47 -0.06
CA VAL A 47 -1.77 -10.43 -1.40
C VAL A 47 -2.54 -11.39 -2.28
N ALA A 48 -3.34 -10.84 -3.20
CA ALA A 48 -4.18 -11.63 -4.10
C ALA A 48 -3.34 -12.36 -5.15
N GLU A 49 -2.25 -11.73 -5.60
CA GLU A 49 -1.40 -12.28 -6.65
C GLU A 49 0.03 -11.75 -6.56
N ARG A 50 0.99 -12.56 -6.99
CA ARG A 50 2.40 -12.16 -7.17
C ARG A 50 2.82 -12.42 -8.62
N ARG A 51 3.35 -11.39 -9.28
CA ARG A 51 3.79 -11.47 -10.69
C ARG A 51 5.23 -10.94 -10.84
N PRO A 52 5.99 -11.34 -11.87
CA PRO A 52 7.30 -10.76 -12.13
C PRO A 52 7.21 -9.27 -12.44
N LEU A 53 8.22 -8.47 -12.08
CA LEU A 53 8.27 -7.03 -12.41
C LEU A 53 8.15 -6.75 -13.92
N ALA A 54 8.55 -7.71 -14.77
CA ALA A 54 8.38 -7.65 -16.22
C ALA A 54 6.90 -7.49 -16.65
N ASP A 55 5.95 -7.92 -15.82
CA ASP A 55 4.52 -7.85 -16.10
C ASP A 55 3.87 -6.50 -15.69
N LEU A 56 4.67 -5.52 -15.22
CA LEU A 56 4.15 -4.25 -14.68
C LEU A 56 3.16 -3.53 -15.63
N ALA A 57 3.46 -3.52 -16.94
CA ALA A 57 2.59 -2.89 -17.92
C ALA A 57 1.20 -3.55 -17.97
N ALA A 58 1.14 -4.89 -18.01
CA ALA A 58 -0.12 -5.63 -18.01
C ALA A 58 -0.92 -5.40 -16.71
N VAL A 59 -0.23 -5.34 -15.57
CA VAL A 59 -0.88 -5.03 -14.27
C VAL A 59 -1.49 -3.64 -14.28
N HIS A 60 -0.83 -2.64 -14.88
CA HIS A 60 -1.42 -1.30 -15.04
C HIS A 60 -2.67 -1.34 -15.93
N ASP A 61 -2.63 -2.02 -17.07
CA ASP A 61 -3.78 -2.13 -17.98
C ASP A 61 -4.97 -2.84 -17.31
N GLU A 62 -4.71 -3.90 -16.56
CA GLU A 62 -5.72 -4.62 -15.77
C GLU A 62 -6.27 -3.78 -14.61
N ALA A 63 -5.43 -2.99 -13.93
CA ALA A 63 -5.84 -2.08 -12.87
C ALA A 63 -6.77 -0.98 -13.40
N THR A 64 -6.39 -0.34 -14.51
CA THR A 64 -7.21 0.66 -15.19
C THR A 64 -8.56 0.09 -15.62
N ALA A 65 -8.58 -1.17 -16.06
CA ALA A 65 -9.80 -1.87 -16.43
C ALA A 65 -10.59 -2.46 -15.24
N GLY A 66 -10.11 -2.30 -14.00
CA GLY A 66 -10.76 -2.82 -12.80
C GLY A 66 -10.79 -4.35 -12.71
N ARG A 67 -9.82 -5.04 -13.32
CA ARG A 67 -9.77 -6.52 -13.39
C ARG A 67 -8.90 -7.18 -12.32
N LEU A 68 -8.10 -6.41 -11.59
CA LEU A 68 -7.27 -6.96 -10.52
C LEU A 68 -8.14 -7.43 -9.35
N ALA A 69 -7.90 -8.64 -8.87
CA ALA A 69 -8.64 -9.24 -7.75
C ALA A 69 -8.37 -8.57 -6.39
N GLY A 70 -7.26 -7.84 -6.26
CA GLY A 70 -6.87 -7.18 -5.02
C GLY A 70 -5.43 -6.66 -5.08
N LYS A 71 -4.72 -6.73 -3.95
CA LYS A 71 -3.32 -6.31 -3.89
C LYS A 71 -2.44 -7.29 -4.68
N THR A 72 -1.97 -6.84 -5.85
CA THR A 72 -0.92 -7.53 -6.61
C THR A 72 0.45 -7.00 -6.18
N VAL A 73 1.39 -7.92 -5.94
CA VAL A 73 2.81 -7.58 -5.66
C VAL A 73 3.66 -7.99 -6.86
N LEU A 74 4.52 -7.08 -7.31
CA LEU A 74 5.50 -7.37 -8.34
C LEU A 74 6.82 -7.76 -7.70
N THR A 75 7.44 -8.84 -8.19
CA THR A 75 8.73 -9.32 -7.65
C THR A 75 9.86 -9.11 -8.67
N PRO A 76 11.03 -8.60 -8.25
CA PRO A 76 12.23 -8.58 -9.09
C PRO A 76 12.74 -10.03 -9.33
N ALA A 77 13.55 -10.22 -10.37
CA ALA A 77 14.25 -11.47 -10.63
C ALA A 77 15.44 -11.68 -9.70
#